data_AF-K3ZZ57-F1
#
_entry.id   AF-K3ZZ57-F1
#
_cell.length_a   1.000
_cell.length_b   1.000
_cell.length_c   1.000
_cell.angle_alpha   90.00
_cell.angle_beta   90.00
_cell.angle_gamma   90.00
#
_symmetry.space_group_name_H-M   'P 1'
#
loop_
_entity.id
_entity.type
_entity.pdbx_description
1 polymer ?
#
loop_
_entity_poly.entity_id
_entity_poly.type
_entity_poly.pdbx_seq_one_letter_code
_entity_poly.pdbx_strand_id
1 'polypeptide(L)'
;MAAGAGVAANPPPSALTVTSSWVAKRARGARRRRHVPTRCWTDLTYGLAGVIAEHALAHDVSDYMSFRTCVQTELPELDGQHLLGATTEGLLVLHDESTYMVRVLNPITRQVAELPSSYPLLPPETRTKISEDGLAYGFKVTGLGLAGDSTVALCVFDPTMLVVARPCDDRWTLVDGEQWFYSAMSFSGRFYCVNAKAVMALETATANLPPRLVVAAEVTFRVSLVCRDSVHLVESDGRLLLLRRKLATRVELSTYFWLREYKVFAVDLATRKTVDVPDLGGSAVFLGKTRALSVSPLVFPSIQADRIYPAANMWEKMEKGVGSYSLLNGRIERCRVRIIGRSTDDDLDEIDGGWTRPCGIDDYLSWYVSGKCNEIEEI
;
A
#
# COMPACT_ATOMS: atom_id res chain seq x y z
N MET A 1 38.34 -63.35 -61.81
CA MET A 1 36.90 -63.09 -62.03
C MET A 1 36.15 -63.63 -60.81
N ALA A 2 35.13 -62.91 -60.33
CA ALA A 2 34.21 -63.24 -59.20
C ALA A 2 34.90 -63.60 -57.84
N ALA A 3 34.79 -62.87 -56.73
CA ALA A 3 33.65 -62.23 -56.05
C ALA A 3 32.62 -63.23 -55.49
N GLY A 4 32.23 -63.19 -54.21
CA GLY A 4 32.74 -62.38 -53.09
C GLY A 4 31.92 -62.56 -51.80
N ALA A 5 32.55 -62.30 -50.63
CA ALA A 5 32.05 -62.00 -49.27
C ALA A 5 30.82 -62.76 -48.66
N GLY A 6 30.87 -63.02 -47.35
CA GLY A 6 29.76 -63.61 -46.58
C GLY A 6 29.73 -63.17 -45.11
N VAL A 7 29.06 -63.97 -44.25
CA VAL A 7 28.93 -63.83 -42.76
C VAL A 7 27.94 -62.71 -42.34
N ALA A 8 27.05 -62.82 -41.33
CA ALA A 8 26.67 -63.84 -40.32
C ALA A 8 25.11 -63.85 -40.20
N ALA A 9 24.40 -64.97 -39.98
CA ALA A 9 24.29 -65.84 -38.80
C ALA A 9 23.53 -65.21 -37.60
N ASN A 10 22.38 -65.81 -37.25
CA ASN A 10 21.45 -65.40 -36.19
C ASN A 10 20.72 -66.65 -35.65
N PRO A 11 20.62 -66.89 -34.33
CA PRO A 11 19.48 -67.66 -33.80
C PRO A 11 18.87 -67.14 -32.45
N PRO A 12 17.64 -67.58 -32.08
CA PRO A 12 16.82 -67.03 -30.97
C PRO A 12 16.87 -67.94 -29.70
N PRO A 13 15.99 -67.84 -28.66
CA PRO A 13 14.60 -68.37 -28.73
C PRO A 13 13.51 -67.78 -27.76
N SER A 14 12.28 -68.27 -27.92
CA SER A 14 11.16 -68.51 -26.93
C SER A 14 11.07 -67.72 -25.61
N ALA A 15 9.98 -67.01 -25.26
CA ALA A 15 8.55 -67.40 -25.08
C ALA A 15 8.19 -68.03 -23.71
N LEU A 16 7.20 -67.45 -23.00
CA LEU A 16 6.06 -68.16 -22.37
C LEU A 16 4.98 -67.18 -21.87
N THR A 17 3.73 -67.66 -21.84
CA THR A 17 2.48 -66.92 -21.59
C THR A 17 1.84 -67.37 -20.28
N VAL A 18 0.96 -66.57 -19.66
CA VAL A 18 -0.36 -66.97 -19.09
C VAL A 18 -1.10 -65.74 -18.51
N THR A 19 -2.43 -65.86 -18.39
CA THR A 19 -3.42 -64.78 -18.45
C THR A 19 -4.10 -64.35 -17.14
N SER A 20 -4.69 -63.13 -17.22
CA SER A 20 -5.83 -62.57 -16.46
C SER A 20 -5.48 -61.81 -15.15
N SER A 21 -6.34 -60.92 -14.63
CA SER A 21 -7.76 -60.66 -14.98
C SER A 21 -8.21 -59.17 -14.96
N TRP A 22 -9.51 -58.92 -14.85
CA TRP A 22 -10.27 -57.69 -15.12
C TRP A 22 -10.33 -56.62 -13.98
N VAL A 23 -10.78 -55.41 -14.37
CA VAL A 23 -11.45 -54.33 -13.58
C VAL A 23 -10.62 -53.10 -13.12
N ALA A 24 -10.59 -52.11 -14.01
CA ALA A 24 -10.83 -50.66 -13.81
C ALA A 24 -10.22 -49.85 -12.63
N LYS A 25 -9.52 -48.75 -12.99
CA LYS A 25 -9.94 -47.39 -12.58
C LYS A 25 -9.43 -46.30 -13.53
N ARG A 26 -10.23 -45.23 -13.66
CA ARG A 26 -10.09 -44.17 -14.68
C ARG A 26 -8.86 -43.28 -14.42
N ALA A 27 -8.02 -43.09 -15.44
CA ALA A 27 -7.09 -41.95 -15.47
C ALA A 27 -7.90 -40.66 -15.59
N ARG A 28 -7.88 -39.81 -14.55
CA ARG A 28 -8.48 -38.48 -14.60
C ARG A 28 -7.48 -37.50 -15.23
N GLY A 29 -7.93 -36.79 -16.27
CA GLY A 29 -7.04 -36.04 -17.14
C GLY A 29 -6.29 -34.91 -16.44
N ALA A 30 -5.03 -34.71 -16.85
CA ALA A 30 -4.27 -33.51 -16.53
C ALA A 30 -5.02 -32.28 -17.08
N ARG A 31 -5.62 -31.51 -16.18
CA ARG A 31 -6.29 -30.24 -16.52
C ARG A 31 -5.20 -29.28 -16.97
N ARG A 32 -5.00 -29.11 -18.29
CA ARG A 32 -4.16 -28.04 -18.84
C ARG A 32 -4.59 -26.73 -18.18
N ARG A 33 -3.72 -26.10 -17.38
CA ARG A 33 -3.92 -24.71 -16.94
C ARG A 33 -4.10 -23.90 -18.22
N ARG A 34 -5.25 -23.25 -18.38
CA ARG A 34 -5.45 -22.31 -19.49
C ARG A 34 -4.44 -21.19 -19.26
N HIS A 35 -3.55 -20.99 -20.22
CA HIS A 35 -2.68 -19.82 -20.23
C HIS A 35 -3.59 -18.62 -20.50
N VAL A 36 -3.96 -17.88 -19.45
CA VAL A 36 -4.63 -16.60 -19.60
C VAL A 36 -3.58 -15.65 -20.17
N PRO A 37 -3.85 -14.94 -21.30
CA PRO A 37 -2.87 -14.02 -21.84
C PRO A 37 -2.61 -12.89 -20.84
N THR A 38 -1.36 -12.76 -20.39
CA THR A 38 -0.86 -11.58 -19.68
C THR A 38 -0.96 -10.38 -20.62
N ARG A 39 -2.06 -9.63 -20.54
CA ARG A 39 -2.22 -8.39 -21.30
C ARG A 39 -1.35 -7.29 -20.70
N CYS A 40 -0.75 -6.48 -21.57
CA CYS A 40 -0.01 -5.30 -21.17
C CYS A 40 -0.97 -4.24 -20.61
N TRP A 41 -0.56 -3.57 -19.53
CA TRP A 41 -1.41 -2.64 -18.78
C TRP A 41 -1.74 -1.35 -19.55
N THR A 42 -1.10 -1.12 -20.70
CA THR A 42 -1.43 -0.03 -21.64
C THR A 42 -2.85 -0.11 -22.21
N ASP A 43 -3.49 -1.30 -22.17
CA ASP A 43 -4.88 -1.50 -22.59
C ASP A 43 -5.91 -1.02 -21.53
N LEU A 44 -5.49 -0.70 -20.31
CA LEU A 44 -6.33 -0.07 -19.27
C LEU A 44 -6.51 1.43 -19.58
N THR A 45 -7.18 1.71 -20.69
CA THR A 45 -7.50 3.08 -21.09
C THR A 45 -8.37 3.77 -20.04
N TYR A 46 -8.13 5.06 -19.87
CA TYR A 46 -8.94 5.97 -19.04
C TYR A 46 -10.33 6.10 -19.66
N GLY A 47 -11.21 5.14 -19.34
CA GLY A 47 -12.53 4.98 -19.96
C GLY A 47 -13.67 5.12 -18.95
N LEU A 48 -14.84 4.59 -19.31
CA LEU A 48 -16.06 4.67 -18.49
C LEU A 48 -15.86 4.12 -17.06
N ALA A 49 -14.92 3.20 -16.85
CA ALA A 49 -14.54 2.70 -15.53
C ALA A 49 -13.85 3.75 -14.62
N GLY A 50 -13.11 4.71 -15.19
CA GLY A 50 -12.58 5.86 -14.44
C GLY A 50 -13.70 6.81 -14.01
N VAL A 51 -14.67 7.06 -14.88
CA VAL A 51 -15.87 7.86 -14.58
C VAL A 51 -16.76 7.17 -13.54
N ILE A 52 -16.88 5.84 -13.60
CA ILE A 52 -17.61 5.03 -12.60
C ILE A 52 -16.85 5.01 -11.26
N ALA A 53 -15.52 4.95 -11.27
CA ALA A 53 -14.72 5.11 -10.05
C ALA A 53 -14.91 6.50 -9.44
N GLU A 54 -14.83 7.58 -10.23
CA GLU A 54 -15.16 8.93 -9.79
C GLU A 54 -16.59 9.04 -9.24
N HIS A 55 -17.59 8.44 -9.90
CA HIS A 55 -19.00 8.51 -9.44
C HIS A 55 -19.27 7.65 -8.19
N ALA A 56 -18.61 6.50 -8.04
CA ALA A 56 -18.67 5.70 -6.81
C ALA A 56 -17.96 6.43 -5.64
N LEU A 57 -16.84 7.10 -5.92
CA LEU A 57 -16.13 7.95 -4.96
C LEU A 57 -16.89 9.25 -4.63
N ALA A 58 -17.77 9.73 -5.52
CA ALA A 58 -18.51 10.98 -5.34
C ALA A 58 -19.77 10.87 -4.48
N HIS A 59 -20.29 9.65 -4.22
CA HIS A 59 -21.65 9.49 -3.67
C HIS A 59 -21.77 8.63 -2.41
N ASP A 60 -21.01 7.54 -2.24
CA ASP A 60 -20.84 6.91 -0.92
C ASP A 60 -19.59 6.03 -0.86
N VAL A 61 -18.68 6.31 0.08
CA VAL A 61 -17.55 5.39 0.34
C VAL A 61 -18.02 4.14 1.07
N SER A 62 -19.22 4.15 1.68
CA SER A 62 -19.90 2.93 2.12
C SER A 62 -20.21 2.00 0.95
N ASP A 63 -20.41 2.51 -0.28
CA ASP A 63 -20.51 1.67 -1.48
C ASP A 63 -19.14 1.19 -1.96
N TYR A 64 -18.07 1.99 -1.87
CA TYR A 64 -16.70 1.49 -2.15
C TYR A 64 -16.22 0.45 -1.11
N MET A 65 -16.67 0.57 0.14
CA MET A 65 -16.29 -0.32 1.23
C MET A 65 -17.22 -1.51 1.40
N SER A 66 -18.52 -1.38 1.11
CA SER A 66 -19.44 -2.52 0.92
C SER A 66 -19.13 -3.25 -0.39
N PHE A 67 -18.65 -2.55 -1.41
CA PHE A 67 -17.93 -3.17 -2.52
C PHE A 67 -16.76 -3.93 -1.93
N ARG A 68 -15.80 -3.35 -1.18
CA ARG A 68 -14.72 -4.14 -0.54
C ARG A 68 -15.18 -5.34 0.30
N THR A 69 -16.20 -5.27 1.15
CA THR A 69 -16.67 -6.46 1.90
C THR A 69 -17.33 -7.50 1.00
N CYS A 70 -18.13 -7.08 0.02
CA CYS A 70 -18.74 -7.98 -0.97
C CYS A 70 -17.70 -8.56 -1.95
N VAL A 71 -16.65 -7.81 -2.22
CA VAL A 71 -15.50 -8.10 -3.09
C VAL A 71 -14.46 -8.96 -2.36
N GLN A 72 -14.32 -8.84 -1.04
CA GLN A 72 -13.57 -9.81 -0.23
C GLN A 72 -14.32 -11.16 -0.17
N THR A 73 -15.65 -11.17 -0.31
CA THR A 73 -16.43 -12.40 -0.55
C THR A 73 -16.50 -12.85 -2.02
N GLU A 74 -15.98 -12.08 -2.99
CA GLU A 74 -16.06 -12.40 -4.42
C GLU A 74 -14.72 -12.40 -5.20
N LEU A 75 -13.61 -11.96 -4.60
CA LEU A 75 -12.26 -12.00 -5.18
C LEU A 75 -11.48 -13.19 -4.62
N PRO A 76 -11.54 -14.38 -5.27
CA PRO A 76 -10.61 -15.47 -4.95
C PRO A 76 -9.14 -15.10 -5.21
N GLU A 77 -8.87 -13.96 -5.87
CA GLU A 77 -7.54 -13.39 -6.01
C GLU A 77 -6.93 -12.87 -4.70
N LEU A 78 -7.73 -12.67 -3.64
CA LEU A 78 -7.25 -12.27 -2.30
C LEU A 78 -6.92 -13.48 -1.41
N ASP A 79 -7.44 -14.67 -1.70
CA ASP A 79 -7.24 -15.87 -0.89
C ASP A 79 -5.74 -16.18 -0.73
N GLY A 80 -5.26 -16.18 0.53
CA GLY A 80 -3.86 -16.45 0.87
C GLY A 80 -2.86 -15.34 0.50
N GLN A 81 -3.32 -14.12 0.20
CA GLN A 81 -2.46 -12.98 -0.11
C GLN A 81 -2.68 -11.81 0.86
N HIS A 82 -1.58 -11.17 1.26
CA HIS A 82 -1.59 -9.99 2.12
C HIS A 82 -1.75 -8.71 1.29
N LEU A 83 -2.66 -7.83 1.70
CA LEU A 83 -2.83 -6.51 1.08
C LEU A 83 -1.78 -5.52 1.61
N LEU A 84 -0.73 -5.23 0.82
CA LEU A 84 0.25 -4.19 1.14
C LEU A 84 -0.39 -2.80 1.17
N GLY A 85 -1.33 -2.55 0.24
CA GLY A 85 -2.08 -1.30 0.17
C GLY A 85 -2.76 -1.10 -1.18
N ALA A 86 -3.27 0.11 -1.38
CA ALA A 86 -3.85 0.54 -2.65
C ALA A 86 -3.03 1.71 -3.24
N THR A 87 -2.92 1.76 -4.56
CA THR A 87 -2.36 2.90 -5.28
C THR A 87 -3.40 4.04 -5.34
N THR A 88 -2.97 5.25 -5.66
CA THR A 88 -3.86 6.40 -5.91
C THR A 88 -4.81 6.18 -7.09
N GLU A 89 -4.45 5.30 -8.02
CA GLU A 89 -5.28 4.90 -9.16
C GLU A 89 -6.29 3.79 -8.80
N GLY A 90 -6.41 3.43 -7.52
CA GLY A 90 -7.37 2.44 -7.02
C GLY A 90 -6.97 0.97 -7.21
N LEU A 91 -5.73 0.70 -7.64
CA LEU A 91 -5.21 -0.66 -7.79
C LEU A 91 -4.79 -1.24 -6.44
N LEU A 92 -5.02 -2.52 -6.21
CA LEU A 92 -4.56 -3.23 -5.01
C LEU A 92 -3.20 -3.86 -5.26
N VAL A 93 -2.27 -3.71 -4.32
CA VAL A 93 -0.99 -4.41 -4.35
C VAL A 93 -0.98 -5.50 -3.29
N LEU A 94 -0.81 -6.73 -3.75
CA LEU A 94 -0.90 -7.95 -2.97
C LEU A 94 0.48 -8.60 -2.86
N HIS A 95 0.75 -9.29 -1.75
CA HIS A 95 1.97 -10.05 -1.50
C HIS A 95 1.61 -11.47 -1.05
N ASP A 96 2.15 -12.46 -1.75
CA ASP A 96 2.04 -13.87 -1.38
C ASP A 96 3.21 -14.22 -0.44
N GLU A 97 2.91 -14.45 0.85
CA GLU A 97 3.91 -14.69 1.89
C GLU A 97 4.72 -15.98 1.66
N SER A 98 4.16 -16.95 0.94
CA SER A 98 4.80 -18.24 0.69
C SER A 98 5.78 -18.23 -0.48
N THR A 99 5.49 -17.44 -1.53
CA THR A 99 6.29 -17.34 -2.77
C THR A 99 7.04 -16.01 -2.89
N TYR A 100 6.73 -15.06 -2.01
CA TYR A 100 7.17 -13.67 -2.04
C TYR A 100 6.83 -12.94 -3.34
N MET A 101 5.85 -13.44 -4.09
CA MET A 101 5.39 -12.79 -5.32
C MET A 101 4.55 -11.57 -4.99
N VAL A 102 4.79 -10.48 -5.71
CA VAL A 102 3.97 -9.27 -5.63
C VAL A 102 3.03 -9.24 -6.83
N ARG A 103 1.76 -8.93 -6.59
CA ARG A 103 0.74 -8.79 -7.63
C ARG A 103 0.09 -7.42 -7.58
N VAL A 104 -0.27 -6.90 -8.75
CA VAL A 104 -1.12 -5.72 -8.87
C VAL A 104 -2.47 -6.15 -9.43
N LEU A 105 -3.53 -5.94 -8.67
CA LEU A 105 -4.90 -6.31 -9.00
C LEU A 105 -5.73 -5.05 -9.24
N ASN A 106 -6.39 -4.98 -10.39
CA ASN A 106 -7.48 -4.04 -10.59
C ASN A 106 -8.78 -4.66 -10.03
N PRO A 107 -9.36 -4.13 -8.93
CA PRO A 107 -10.50 -4.75 -8.27
C PRO A 107 -11.80 -4.68 -9.09
N ILE A 108 -11.89 -3.79 -10.08
CA ILE A 108 -13.06 -3.62 -10.95
C ILE A 108 -12.99 -4.58 -12.14
N THR A 109 -11.84 -4.64 -12.83
CA THR A 109 -11.67 -5.47 -14.04
C THR A 109 -11.20 -6.89 -13.75
N ARG A 110 -10.83 -7.18 -12.49
CA ARG A 110 -10.16 -8.42 -12.03
C ARG A 110 -8.87 -8.76 -12.80
N GLN A 111 -8.26 -7.78 -13.45
CA GLN A 111 -6.98 -7.96 -14.15
C GLN A 111 -5.83 -7.97 -13.14
N VAL A 112 -4.92 -8.92 -13.30
CA VAL A 112 -3.75 -9.13 -12.44
C VAL A 112 -2.46 -9.01 -13.26
N ALA A 113 -1.51 -8.21 -12.75
CA ALA A 113 -0.11 -8.27 -13.13
C ALA A 113 0.65 -9.05 -12.06
N GLU A 114 1.54 -9.93 -12.50
CA GLU A 114 2.58 -10.48 -11.63
C GLU A 114 3.85 -9.63 -11.80
N LEU A 115 4.41 -9.22 -10.68
CA LEU A 115 5.73 -8.60 -10.57
C LEU A 115 6.72 -9.66 -10.07
N PRO A 116 8.03 -9.46 -10.28
CA PRO A 116 9.06 -10.38 -9.78
C PRO A 116 8.95 -10.62 -8.26
N SER A 117 9.47 -11.76 -7.79
CA SER A 117 9.51 -12.07 -6.36
C SER A 117 10.32 -11.03 -5.59
N SER A 118 9.85 -10.60 -4.42
CA SER A 118 10.62 -9.71 -3.53
C SER A 118 11.72 -10.45 -2.76
N TYR A 119 11.67 -11.79 -2.67
CA TYR A 119 12.61 -12.61 -1.89
C TYR A 119 14.10 -12.28 -2.10
N PRO A 120 14.61 -12.07 -3.35
CA PRO A 120 16.03 -11.77 -3.57
C PRO A 120 16.47 -10.41 -3.01
N LEU A 121 15.53 -9.50 -2.75
CA LEU A 121 15.80 -8.18 -2.17
C LEU A 121 15.88 -8.20 -0.64
N LEU A 122 15.13 -9.11 0.00
CA LEU A 122 14.96 -9.11 1.45
C LEU A 122 16.29 -9.49 2.14
N PRO A 123 16.80 -8.68 3.09
CA PRO A 123 17.91 -9.07 3.96
C PRO A 123 17.59 -10.37 4.73
N PRO A 124 18.60 -11.16 5.15
CA PRO A 124 18.37 -12.37 5.94
C PRO A 124 17.55 -12.11 7.21
N GLU A 125 17.85 -11.04 7.94
CA GLU A 125 17.15 -10.61 9.15
C GLU A 125 15.66 -10.32 8.89
N THR A 126 15.34 -9.66 7.77
CA THR A 126 13.96 -9.44 7.32
C THR A 126 13.24 -10.77 7.05
N ARG A 127 13.90 -11.76 6.46
CA ARG A 127 13.29 -13.09 6.20
C ARG A 127 13.02 -13.83 7.51
N THR A 128 13.91 -13.71 8.51
CA THR A 128 13.69 -14.24 9.86
C THR A 128 12.47 -13.57 10.51
N LYS A 129 12.40 -12.22 10.56
CA LYS A 129 11.23 -11.48 11.05
C LYS A 129 9.92 -11.93 10.38
N ILE A 130 9.90 -12.07 9.05
CA ILE A 130 8.70 -12.52 8.32
C ILE A 130 8.34 -13.97 8.68
N SER A 131 9.33 -14.84 8.89
CA SER A 131 9.09 -16.25 9.25
C SER A 131 8.68 -16.45 10.72
N GLU A 132 9.02 -15.53 11.62
CA GLU A 132 8.73 -15.61 13.06
C GLU A 132 7.47 -14.82 13.44
N ASP A 133 7.34 -13.59 12.92
CA ASP A 133 6.32 -12.60 13.30
C ASP A 133 5.33 -12.27 12.16
N GLY A 134 5.52 -12.85 10.97
CA GLY A 134 4.69 -12.62 9.78
C GLY A 134 5.05 -11.39 8.95
N LEU A 135 4.53 -11.34 7.72
CA LEU A 135 4.85 -10.31 6.73
C LEU A 135 4.64 -8.87 7.25
N ALA A 136 3.54 -8.62 7.97
CA ALA A 136 3.20 -7.29 8.47
C ALA A 136 4.24 -6.72 9.45
N TYR A 137 4.99 -7.57 10.16
CA TYR A 137 6.02 -7.15 11.10
C TYR A 137 7.37 -6.90 10.39
N GLY A 138 7.76 -7.80 9.49
CA GLY A 138 9.05 -7.73 8.79
C GLY A 138 9.08 -6.91 7.49
N PHE A 139 7.93 -6.51 6.93
CA PHE A 139 7.84 -5.82 5.64
C PHE A 139 6.89 -4.60 5.67
N LYS A 140 7.33 -3.53 6.33
CA LYS A 140 6.50 -2.35 6.62
C LYS A 140 6.50 -1.36 5.46
N VAL A 141 5.44 -1.35 4.65
CA VAL A 141 5.31 -0.44 3.49
C VAL A 141 4.91 0.98 3.91
N THR A 142 5.68 1.98 3.46
CA THR A 142 5.40 3.41 3.65
C THR A 142 4.54 4.00 2.54
N GLY A 143 4.60 3.42 1.34
CA GLY A 143 3.88 3.92 0.18
C GLY A 143 4.14 3.08 -1.07
N LEU A 144 3.17 3.08 -1.98
CA LEU A 144 3.21 2.31 -3.22
C LEU A 144 2.39 3.02 -4.30
N GLY A 145 2.69 2.75 -5.56
CA GLY A 145 2.00 3.43 -6.66
C GLY A 145 2.63 3.21 -8.03
N LEU A 146 2.00 3.81 -9.04
CA LEU A 146 2.49 3.82 -10.43
C LEU A 146 3.40 5.02 -10.69
N ALA A 147 4.57 4.77 -11.27
CA ALA A 147 5.35 5.75 -12.01
C ALA A 147 5.10 5.57 -13.52
N GLY A 148 5.75 6.43 -14.33
CA GLY A 148 5.67 6.35 -15.79
C GLY A 148 6.03 4.97 -16.35
N ASP A 149 5.65 4.73 -17.60
CA ASP A 149 6.00 3.51 -18.35
C ASP A 149 5.51 2.21 -17.67
N SER A 150 4.33 2.25 -17.03
CA SER A 150 3.74 1.14 -16.26
C SER A 150 4.65 0.58 -15.15
N THR A 151 5.54 1.42 -14.62
CA THR A 151 6.48 1.04 -13.56
C THR A 151 5.78 1.08 -12.21
N VAL A 152 5.81 -0.01 -11.45
CA VAL A 152 5.30 -0.06 -10.07
C VAL A 152 6.44 0.28 -9.13
N ALA A 153 6.22 1.25 -8.25
CA ALA A 153 7.16 1.65 -7.20
C ALA A 153 6.65 1.21 -5.83
N LEU A 154 7.56 0.68 -5.01
CA LEU A 154 7.30 0.22 -3.65
C LEU A 154 8.33 0.82 -2.71
N CYS A 155 7.85 1.59 -1.73
CA CYS A 155 8.65 2.24 -0.70
C CYS A 155 8.42 1.53 0.64
N VAL A 156 9.47 0.92 1.18
CA VAL A 156 9.45 0.11 2.40
C VAL A 156 10.29 0.81 3.47
N PHE A 157 9.78 0.82 4.71
CA PHE A 157 10.41 1.42 5.87
C PHE A 157 11.35 0.44 6.58
N ASP A 158 10.86 -0.77 6.88
CA ASP A 158 11.62 -1.89 7.44
C ASP A 158 11.39 -3.11 6.54
N PRO A 159 12.42 -3.59 5.80
CA PRO A 159 13.73 -2.95 5.59
C PRO A 159 13.61 -1.61 4.84
N THR A 160 14.55 -0.69 5.03
CA THR A 160 14.54 0.62 4.35
C THR A 160 14.97 0.48 2.89
N MET A 161 14.02 0.61 1.97
CA MET A 161 14.29 0.48 0.53
C MET A 161 13.19 1.11 -0.35
N LEU A 162 13.61 1.67 -1.48
CA LEU A 162 12.75 2.03 -2.60
C LEU A 162 13.11 1.14 -3.80
N VAL A 163 12.15 0.35 -4.26
CA VAL A 163 12.33 -0.54 -5.42
C VAL A 163 11.27 -0.28 -6.49
N VAL A 164 11.65 -0.59 -7.73
CA VAL A 164 10.78 -0.48 -8.90
C VAL A 164 10.83 -1.75 -9.75
N ALA A 165 9.69 -2.11 -10.34
CA ALA A 165 9.57 -3.17 -11.33
C ALA A 165 8.38 -2.89 -12.26
N ARG A 166 8.46 -3.33 -13.50
CA ARG A 166 7.33 -3.43 -14.42
C ARG A 166 6.75 -4.84 -14.38
N PRO A 167 5.48 -5.03 -14.77
CA PRO A 167 4.98 -6.35 -15.12
C PRO A 167 5.90 -7.01 -16.15
N CYS A 168 6.21 -8.30 -15.94
CA CYS A 168 7.15 -9.08 -16.73
C CYS A 168 8.66 -8.71 -16.61
N ASP A 169 9.08 -7.83 -15.70
CA ASP A 169 10.51 -7.74 -15.34
C ASP A 169 10.95 -9.01 -14.57
N ASP A 170 12.14 -9.54 -14.86
CA ASP A 170 12.69 -10.72 -14.17
C ASP A 170 13.07 -10.44 -12.70
N ARG A 171 13.30 -9.16 -12.36
CA ARG A 171 13.79 -8.72 -11.05
C ARG A 171 13.36 -7.29 -10.73
N TRP A 172 13.20 -7.01 -9.45
CA TRP A 172 13.13 -5.64 -8.95
C TRP A 172 14.47 -4.92 -9.12
N THR A 173 14.39 -3.62 -9.39
CA THR A 173 15.52 -2.69 -9.41
C THR A 173 15.50 -1.85 -8.13
N LEU A 174 16.61 -1.84 -7.39
CA LEU A 174 16.80 -0.97 -6.23
C LEU A 174 17.13 0.45 -6.69
N VAL A 175 16.37 1.42 -6.19
CA VAL A 175 16.53 2.86 -6.50
C VAL A 175 17.24 3.59 -5.36
N ASP A 176 16.86 3.27 -4.11
CA ASP A 176 17.51 3.75 -2.89
C ASP A 176 17.39 2.63 -1.83
N GLY A 177 18.40 2.46 -0.99
CA GLY A 177 18.45 1.47 0.10
C GLY A 177 19.05 2.01 1.39
N GLU A 178 19.18 3.34 1.51
CA GLU A 178 19.81 4.03 2.64
C GLU A 178 18.89 5.10 3.25
N GLN A 179 18.06 5.74 2.43
CA GLN A 179 17.20 6.84 2.87
C GLN A 179 15.84 6.37 3.36
N TRP A 180 15.50 6.77 4.58
CA TRP A 180 14.14 6.68 5.09
C TRP A 180 13.25 7.78 4.50
N PHE A 181 12.19 7.35 3.80
CA PHE A 181 11.05 8.18 3.41
C PHE A 181 9.88 8.02 4.40
N TYR A 182 9.27 9.13 4.82
CA TYR A 182 8.15 9.15 5.78
C TYR A 182 6.80 8.80 5.13
N SER A 183 6.67 9.06 3.83
CA SER A 183 5.46 8.85 3.04
C SER A 183 5.84 8.80 1.56
N ALA A 184 5.10 8.01 0.79
CA ALA A 184 5.23 7.96 -0.66
C ALA A 184 3.89 7.65 -1.34
N MET A 185 3.66 8.21 -2.51
CA MET A 185 2.43 8.02 -3.30
C MET A 185 2.66 8.37 -4.77
N SER A 186 1.72 8.01 -5.63
CA SER A 186 1.67 8.54 -6.98
C SER A 186 0.82 9.81 -7.07
N PHE A 187 1.19 10.70 -7.98
CA PHE A 187 0.49 11.95 -8.24
C PHE A 187 0.76 12.36 -9.69
N SER A 188 -0.28 12.72 -10.45
CA SER A 188 -0.15 13.19 -11.84
C SER A 188 0.74 12.29 -12.73
N GLY A 189 0.64 10.97 -12.59
CA GLY A 189 1.41 9.99 -13.39
C GLY A 189 2.89 9.82 -12.99
N ARG A 190 3.33 10.38 -11.86
CA ARG A 190 4.67 10.19 -11.30
C ARG A 190 4.60 9.69 -9.87
N PHE A 191 5.61 8.93 -9.45
CA PHE A 191 5.76 8.53 -8.05
C PHE A 191 6.62 9.53 -7.28
N TYR A 192 6.17 9.89 -6.08
CA TYR A 192 6.82 10.82 -5.17
C TYR A 192 7.03 10.17 -3.80
N CYS A 193 8.14 10.47 -3.15
CA CYS A 193 8.42 10.11 -1.76
C CYS A 193 9.02 11.31 -1.02
N VAL A 194 8.84 11.38 0.30
CA VAL A 194 9.33 12.53 1.10
C VAL A 194 10.25 12.07 2.22
N ASN A 195 11.44 12.68 2.29
CA ASN A 195 12.39 12.52 3.39
C ASN A 195 12.42 13.80 4.26
N ALA A 196 13.36 13.90 5.21
CA ALA A 196 13.44 15.05 6.13
C ALA A 196 13.88 16.38 5.48
N LYS A 197 14.25 16.39 4.19
CA LYS A 197 14.85 17.52 3.47
C LYS A 197 14.10 17.92 2.20
N ALA A 198 13.47 16.96 1.51
CA ALA A 198 12.86 17.18 0.21
C ALA A 198 11.71 16.20 -0.07
N VAL A 199 10.75 16.67 -0.85
CA VAL A 199 9.90 15.81 -1.68
C VAL A 199 10.72 15.43 -2.90
N MET A 200 10.93 14.14 -3.09
CA MET A 200 11.65 13.54 -4.20
C MET A 200 10.64 13.01 -5.22
N ALA A 201 10.95 13.13 -6.51
CA ALA A 201 10.25 12.43 -7.57
C ALA A 201 11.12 11.30 -8.11
N LEU A 202 10.48 10.19 -8.46
CA LEU A 202 11.10 9.12 -9.22
C LEU A 202 11.25 9.54 -10.70
N GLU A 203 12.44 9.37 -11.24
CA GLU A 203 12.70 9.26 -12.68
C GLU A 203 12.77 7.77 -13.02
N THR A 204 11.96 7.33 -13.99
CA THR A 204 11.98 5.94 -14.48
C THR A 204 13.21 5.68 -15.35
N ALA A 205 13.54 4.41 -15.53
CA ALA A 205 14.69 4.01 -16.33
C ALA A 205 14.50 4.45 -17.80
N THR A 206 15.50 5.15 -18.35
CA THR A 206 15.58 5.49 -19.78
C THR A 206 16.69 4.69 -20.45
N ALA A 207 16.78 4.73 -21.78
CA ALA A 207 17.80 3.97 -22.53
C ALA A 207 19.26 4.22 -22.07
N ASN A 208 19.54 5.37 -21.44
CA ASN A 208 20.89 5.78 -21.03
C ASN A 208 21.09 5.81 -19.51
N LEU A 209 20.04 5.70 -18.69
CA LEU A 209 20.09 6.02 -17.26
C LEU A 209 19.20 5.09 -16.42
N PRO A 210 19.72 4.55 -15.30
CA PRO A 210 18.92 3.76 -14.35
C PRO A 210 17.86 4.63 -13.65
N PRO A 211 16.82 4.01 -13.06
CA PRO A 211 15.82 4.75 -12.29
C PRO A 211 16.46 5.38 -11.06
N ARG A 212 16.03 6.59 -10.69
CA ARG A 212 16.65 7.38 -9.61
C ARG A 212 15.69 8.39 -9.01
N LEU A 213 16.02 8.88 -7.82
CA LEU A 213 15.33 9.98 -7.18
C LEU A 213 15.96 11.33 -7.54
N VAL A 214 15.11 12.32 -7.81
CA VAL A 214 15.49 13.72 -8.00
C VAL A 214 14.67 14.63 -7.09
N VAL A 215 15.25 15.73 -6.63
CA VAL A 215 14.54 16.72 -5.80
C VAL A 215 13.42 17.35 -6.62
N ALA A 216 12.17 17.13 -6.21
CA ALA A 216 10.98 17.75 -6.79
C ALA A 216 10.63 19.06 -6.09
N ALA A 217 10.70 19.08 -4.76
CA ALA A 217 10.57 20.30 -3.96
C ALA A 217 11.37 20.21 -2.65
N GLU A 218 12.00 21.33 -2.25
CA GLU A 218 12.66 21.46 -0.95
C GLU A 218 11.65 21.58 0.18
N VAL A 219 11.86 20.82 1.27
CA VAL A 219 11.07 20.92 2.51
C VAL A 219 11.66 22.04 3.36
N THR A 220 10.93 23.14 3.49
CA THR A 220 11.42 24.41 4.07
C THR A 220 11.41 24.44 5.61
N PHE A 221 11.14 23.30 6.26
CA PHE A 221 11.02 23.17 7.72
C PHE A 221 11.74 21.92 8.23
N ARG A 222 12.16 21.93 9.51
CA ARG A 222 12.81 20.76 10.14
C ARG A 222 11.79 19.68 10.50
N VAL A 223 12.14 18.41 10.31
CA VAL A 223 11.43 17.24 10.83
C VAL A 223 12.26 16.63 11.96
N SER A 224 11.75 16.62 13.19
CA SER A 224 12.48 16.12 14.36
C SER A 224 12.22 14.63 14.62
N LEU A 225 13.22 13.77 14.36
CA LEU A 225 13.18 12.35 14.70
C LEU A 225 13.01 12.12 16.22
N VAL A 226 13.73 12.89 17.05
CA VAL A 226 13.66 12.79 18.53
C VAL A 226 12.25 13.09 19.03
N CYS A 227 11.54 14.04 18.42
CA CYS A 227 10.16 14.36 18.77
C CYS A 227 9.11 13.44 18.11
N ARG A 228 9.56 12.44 17.33
CA ARG A 228 8.72 11.62 16.44
C ARG A 228 7.78 12.49 15.56
N ASP A 229 8.33 13.57 15.00
CA ASP A 229 7.66 14.33 13.92
C ASP A 229 7.53 13.42 12.69
N SER A 230 6.47 13.62 11.90
CA SER A 230 6.28 12.94 10.62
C SER A 230 5.72 13.88 9.55
N VAL A 231 5.95 13.52 8.29
CA VAL A 231 5.44 14.24 7.13
C VAL A 231 4.75 13.29 6.16
N HIS A 232 3.62 13.70 5.61
CA HIS A 232 2.73 12.85 4.83
C HIS A 232 2.33 13.54 3.54
N LEU A 233 2.52 12.85 2.41
CA LEU A 233 2.01 13.30 1.12
C LEU A 233 0.52 12.97 1.02
N VAL A 234 -0.26 13.92 0.51
CA VAL A 234 -1.69 13.78 0.26
C VAL A 234 -2.03 14.46 -1.07
N GLU A 235 -2.83 13.79 -1.89
CA GLU A 235 -3.52 14.42 -3.01
C GLU A 235 -4.87 14.95 -2.51
N SER A 236 -5.22 16.17 -2.91
CA SER A 236 -6.53 16.75 -2.66
C SER A 236 -6.85 17.79 -3.72
N ASP A 237 -7.96 17.61 -4.44
CA ASP A 237 -8.44 18.54 -5.49
C ASP A 237 -7.38 18.84 -6.56
N GLY A 238 -6.67 17.80 -7.03
CA GLY A 238 -5.61 17.90 -8.02
C GLY A 238 -4.32 18.55 -7.51
N ARG A 239 -4.21 18.81 -6.20
CA ARG A 239 -3.04 19.43 -5.56
C ARG A 239 -2.26 18.40 -4.75
N LEU A 240 -0.94 18.38 -4.90
CA LEU A 240 -0.06 17.63 -4.01
C LEU A 240 0.23 18.48 -2.76
N LEU A 241 -0.19 17.98 -1.62
CA LEU A 241 -0.02 18.58 -0.31
C LEU A 241 0.96 17.76 0.53
N LEU A 242 1.68 18.44 1.42
CA LEU A 242 2.55 17.85 2.42
C LEU A 242 2.08 18.26 3.81
N LEU A 243 1.55 17.31 4.58
CA LEU A 243 1.13 17.54 5.96
C LEU A 243 2.30 17.28 6.89
N ARG A 244 2.68 18.27 7.70
CA ARG A 244 3.62 18.10 8.81
C ARG A 244 2.86 17.88 10.10
N ARG A 245 3.13 16.75 10.76
CA ARG A 245 2.71 16.46 12.13
C ARG A 245 3.93 16.59 13.06
N LYS A 246 3.95 17.58 13.95
CA LYS A 246 5.05 17.80 14.90
C LYS A 246 4.63 17.72 16.36
N LEU A 247 5.55 17.45 17.27
CA LEU A 247 5.29 17.62 18.70
C LEU A 247 5.25 19.12 19.05
N ALA A 248 4.27 19.52 19.85
CA ALA A 248 4.13 20.88 20.35
C ALA A 248 3.78 20.86 21.85
N THR A 249 4.29 21.85 22.59
CA THR A 249 3.90 22.11 23.97
C THR A 249 2.74 23.09 23.97
N ARG A 250 1.69 22.81 24.74
CA ARG A 250 0.59 23.75 25.01
C ARG A 250 0.56 24.05 26.51
N VAL A 251 0.22 25.30 26.84
CA VAL A 251 0.03 25.76 28.22
C VAL A 251 -1.45 26.06 28.40
N GLU A 252 -2.07 25.43 29.39
CA GLU A 252 -3.47 25.67 29.77
C GLU A 252 -3.56 25.65 31.29
N LEU A 253 -4.18 26.68 31.88
CA LEU A 253 -4.31 26.83 33.34
C LEU A 253 -2.99 26.57 34.11
N SER A 254 -1.87 27.17 33.65
CA SER A 254 -0.50 27.00 34.17
C SER A 254 0.10 25.59 34.12
N THR A 255 -0.57 24.62 33.48
CA THR A 255 -0.04 23.27 33.27
C THR A 255 0.50 23.12 31.85
N TYR A 256 1.68 22.50 31.72
CA TYR A 256 2.28 22.14 30.43
C TYR A 256 1.82 20.75 30.01
N PHE A 257 1.45 20.58 28.74
CA PHE A 257 1.18 19.28 28.16
C PHE A 257 1.58 19.20 26.69
N TRP A 258 1.90 17.98 26.26
CA TRP A 258 2.34 17.69 24.91
C TRP A 258 1.15 17.30 24.03
N LEU A 259 1.11 17.89 22.83
CA LEU A 259 0.14 17.61 21.78
C LEU A 259 0.84 17.45 20.43
N ARG A 260 0.10 16.99 19.42
CA ARG A 260 0.50 17.12 18.02
C ARG A 260 -0.12 18.37 17.42
N GLU A 261 0.73 19.17 16.80
CA GLU A 261 0.34 20.31 15.96
C GLU A 261 0.53 19.89 14.50
N TYR A 262 -0.40 20.34 13.65
CA TYR A 262 -0.39 20.04 12.23
C TYR A 262 -0.28 21.31 11.42
N LYS A 263 0.48 21.24 10.32
CA LYS A 263 0.54 22.27 9.28
C LYS A 263 0.48 21.63 7.91
N VAL A 264 -0.11 22.32 6.96
CA VAL A 264 -0.21 21.89 5.57
C VAL A 264 0.69 22.77 4.72
N PHE A 265 1.36 22.16 3.74
CA PHE A 265 2.17 22.87 2.76
C PHE A 265 1.75 22.42 1.37
N ALA A 266 1.55 23.34 0.43
CA ALA A 266 1.44 22.99 -0.98
C ALA A 266 2.83 22.61 -1.52
N VAL A 267 2.92 21.52 -2.26
CA VAL A 267 4.14 21.11 -2.95
C VAL A 267 4.17 21.78 -4.33
N ASP A 268 4.80 22.94 -4.41
CA ASP A 268 4.95 23.67 -5.67
C ASP A 268 6.10 23.05 -6.48
N LEU A 269 5.72 22.25 -7.48
CA LEU A 269 6.63 21.59 -8.41
C LEU A 269 7.28 22.54 -9.42
N ALA A 270 6.70 23.74 -9.65
CA ALA A 270 7.24 24.73 -10.57
C ALA A 270 8.33 25.57 -9.90
N THR A 271 8.12 26.04 -8.66
CA THR A 271 9.16 26.74 -7.88
C THR A 271 10.06 25.80 -7.09
N ARG A 272 9.75 24.50 -7.06
CA ARG A 272 10.45 23.42 -6.34
C ARG A 272 10.54 23.66 -4.83
N LYS A 273 9.45 24.11 -4.21
CA LYS A 273 9.40 24.44 -2.77
C LYS A 273 8.09 24.00 -2.11
N THR A 274 8.15 23.68 -0.82
CA THR A 274 6.95 23.55 0.02
C THR A 274 6.53 24.92 0.56
N VAL A 275 5.31 25.35 0.25
CA VAL A 275 4.74 26.66 0.65
C VAL A 275 3.67 26.45 1.70
N ASP A 276 3.76 27.12 2.84
CA ASP A 276 2.78 27.05 3.95
C ASP A 276 1.39 27.51 3.45
N VAL A 277 0.35 26.71 3.69
CA VAL A 277 -1.04 27.03 3.31
C VAL A 277 -1.93 26.94 4.55
N PRO A 278 -2.93 27.84 4.70
CA PRO A 278 -3.73 27.93 5.91
C PRO A 278 -4.73 26.78 6.10
N ASP A 279 -5.08 26.07 5.01
CA ASP A 279 -6.21 25.15 4.94
C ASP A 279 -5.96 24.00 3.94
N LEU A 280 -6.96 23.13 3.76
CA LEU A 280 -6.96 21.99 2.84
C LEU A 280 -7.80 22.27 1.58
N GLY A 281 -8.20 23.52 1.33
CA GLY A 281 -9.12 23.88 0.27
C GLY A 281 -10.56 23.40 0.51
N GLY A 282 -10.98 23.22 1.78
CA GLY A 282 -12.31 22.74 2.13
C GLY A 282 -12.42 21.22 2.33
N SER A 283 -11.40 20.45 1.96
CA SER A 283 -11.31 19.01 2.24
C SER A 283 -10.97 18.73 3.72
N ALA A 284 -11.18 17.49 4.15
CA ALA A 284 -10.68 16.96 5.43
C ALA A 284 -9.66 15.85 5.17
N VAL A 285 -8.67 15.68 6.04
CA VAL A 285 -7.65 14.62 5.90
C VAL A 285 -7.64 13.67 7.09
N PHE A 286 -7.76 12.38 6.80
CA PHE A 286 -7.53 11.29 7.76
C PHE A 286 -6.05 10.89 7.72
N LEU A 287 -5.41 10.82 8.89
CA LEU A 287 -3.95 10.69 9.00
C LEU A 287 -3.52 9.55 9.92
N GLY A 288 -2.90 8.51 9.37
CA GLY A 288 -2.29 7.41 10.10
C GLY A 288 -0.77 7.48 10.21
N LYS A 289 -0.16 6.36 10.57
CA LYS A 289 1.31 6.24 10.73
C LYS A 289 2.03 6.30 9.36
N THR A 290 1.46 5.69 8.32
CA THR A 290 2.02 5.64 6.95
C THR A 290 1.02 6.02 5.84
N ARG A 291 -0.28 6.04 6.13
CA ARG A 291 -1.35 6.36 5.17
C ARG A 291 -2.01 7.69 5.50
N ALA A 292 -2.36 8.44 4.47
CA ALA A 292 -3.12 9.68 4.58
C ALA A 292 -4.17 9.71 3.45
N LEU A 293 -5.38 10.20 3.77
CA LEU A 293 -6.52 10.18 2.87
C LEU A 293 -7.26 11.52 2.94
N SER A 294 -7.36 12.23 1.80
CA SER A 294 -8.26 13.39 1.67
C SER A 294 -9.69 12.92 1.40
N VAL A 295 -10.67 13.57 2.00
CA VAL A 295 -12.09 13.37 1.74
C VAL A 295 -12.83 14.71 1.66
N SER A 296 -13.84 14.79 0.80
CA SER A 296 -14.68 15.98 0.69
C SER A 296 -15.86 15.91 1.68
N PRO A 297 -16.08 16.95 2.51
CA PRO A 297 -17.30 17.09 3.31
C PRO A 297 -18.61 17.08 2.51
N LEU A 298 -18.56 17.31 1.19
CA LEU A 298 -19.72 17.19 0.31
C LEU A 298 -20.20 15.74 0.16
N VAL A 299 -19.28 14.77 0.24
CA VAL A 299 -19.60 13.33 0.24
C VAL A 299 -19.98 12.87 1.64
N PHE A 300 -19.38 13.46 2.68
CA PHE A 300 -19.63 13.11 4.08
C PHE A 300 -20.02 14.32 4.94
N PRO A 301 -21.30 14.70 5.01
CA PRO A 301 -21.74 15.90 5.75
C PRO A 301 -21.46 15.90 7.26
N SER A 302 -21.13 14.75 7.86
CA SER A 302 -20.69 14.63 9.25
C SER A 302 -19.21 15.01 9.47
N ILE A 303 -18.41 15.04 8.40
CA ILE A 303 -17.00 15.40 8.41
C ILE A 303 -16.89 16.90 8.11
N GLN A 304 -16.01 17.59 8.83
CA GLN A 304 -15.88 19.05 8.72
C GLN A 304 -14.63 19.42 7.90
N ALA A 305 -14.79 20.43 7.05
CA ALA A 305 -13.76 21.04 6.21
C ALA A 305 -12.55 21.54 7.02
N ASP A 306 -11.36 21.45 6.42
CA ASP A 306 -10.09 21.99 6.91
C ASP A 306 -9.68 21.45 8.28
N ARG A 307 -9.94 20.15 8.47
CA ARG A 307 -9.58 19.40 9.68
C ARG A 307 -8.77 18.16 9.36
N ILE A 308 -7.94 17.79 10.33
CA ILE A 308 -7.18 16.55 10.34
C ILE A 308 -7.76 15.61 11.40
N TYR A 309 -8.05 14.38 11.00
CA TYR A 309 -8.60 13.32 11.82
C TYR A 309 -7.50 12.25 12.01
N PRO A 310 -6.86 12.17 13.18
CA PRO A 310 -5.84 11.16 13.43
C PRO A 310 -6.44 9.75 13.46
N ALA A 311 -5.68 8.77 12.97
CA ALA A 311 -6.09 7.37 12.93
C ALA A 311 -6.25 6.77 14.34
N ALA A 312 -6.96 5.64 14.42
CA ALA A 312 -7.29 4.99 15.69
C ALA A 312 -6.05 4.62 16.53
N ASN A 313 -4.96 4.22 15.88
CA ASN A 313 -3.68 3.85 16.50
C ASN A 313 -2.67 5.01 16.64
N MET A 314 -3.11 6.27 16.51
CA MET A 314 -2.25 7.43 16.69
C MET A 314 -2.23 7.86 18.15
N TRP A 315 -1.03 8.14 18.69
CA TRP A 315 -0.80 8.58 20.06
C TRP A 315 -1.77 9.69 20.52
N GLU A 316 -1.96 10.72 19.72
CA GLU A 316 -2.90 11.81 20.01
C GLU A 316 -4.36 11.36 20.16
N LYS A 317 -4.80 10.34 19.44
CA LYS A 317 -6.16 9.79 19.55
C LYS A 317 -6.30 8.88 20.76
N MET A 318 -5.34 7.99 21.00
CA MET A 318 -5.33 7.07 22.14
C MET A 318 -5.09 7.78 23.49
N GLU A 319 -4.00 8.55 23.61
CA GLU A 319 -3.49 9.09 24.88
C GLU A 319 -3.99 10.50 25.22
N LYS A 320 -4.52 11.22 24.24
CA LYS A 320 -5.02 12.60 24.41
C LYS A 320 -6.48 12.75 23.97
N GLY A 321 -7.09 11.67 23.47
CA GLY A 321 -8.48 11.65 23.04
C GLY A 321 -8.78 12.59 21.87
N VAL A 322 -7.80 12.94 21.03
CA VAL A 322 -7.99 13.85 19.89
C VAL A 322 -8.84 13.16 18.81
N GLY A 323 -10.05 13.68 18.58
CA GLY A 323 -10.94 13.23 17.50
C GLY A 323 -10.68 13.96 16.20
N SER A 324 -10.49 15.28 16.27
CA SER A 324 -10.08 16.09 15.11
C SER A 324 -9.29 17.35 15.52
N TYR A 325 -8.50 17.88 14.60
CA TYR A 325 -7.73 19.11 14.72
C TYR A 325 -8.13 20.07 13.59
N SER A 326 -8.60 21.28 13.92
CA SER A 326 -8.88 22.32 12.92
C SER A 326 -7.61 23.10 12.57
N LEU A 327 -7.29 23.18 11.28
CA LEU A 327 -6.13 23.93 10.78
C LEU A 327 -6.30 25.44 10.94
N LEU A 328 -7.53 25.94 10.78
CA LEU A 328 -7.87 27.36 10.81
C LEU A 328 -7.52 28.07 12.13
N ASN A 329 -7.54 27.36 13.26
CA ASN A 329 -7.36 27.95 14.60
C ASN A 329 -6.66 27.04 15.62
N GLY A 330 -6.18 25.85 15.22
CA GLY A 330 -5.53 24.89 16.12
C GLY A 330 -6.44 24.36 17.23
N ARG A 331 -7.77 24.41 17.05
CA ARG A 331 -8.74 23.84 17.98
C ARG A 331 -8.77 22.32 17.82
N ILE A 332 -8.69 21.64 18.96
CA ILE A 332 -8.89 20.21 19.07
C ILE A 332 -10.33 19.94 19.48
N GLU A 333 -11.00 19.03 18.78
CA GLU A 333 -12.19 18.35 19.27
C GLU A 333 -11.80 16.98 19.81
N ARG A 334 -12.36 16.62 20.97
CA ARG A 334 -12.11 15.32 21.59
C ARG A 334 -13.04 14.25 21.03
N CYS A 335 -12.58 13.01 21.00
CA CYS A 335 -13.39 11.85 20.66
C CYS A 335 -14.61 11.78 21.58
N ARG A 336 -15.76 11.34 21.02
CA ARG A 336 -16.98 11.10 21.79
C ARG A 336 -16.88 9.81 22.62
N VAL A 337 -16.05 8.86 22.16
CA VAL A 337 -15.74 7.58 22.81
C VAL A 337 -14.31 7.63 23.34
N ARG A 338 -14.05 7.06 24.52
CA ARG A 338 -12.69 6.84 25.02
C ARG A 338 -12.15 5.53 24.46
N ILE A 339 -11.11 5.60 23.64
CA ILE A 339 -10.29 4.43 23.32
C ILE A 339 -9.43 4.15 24.54
N ILE A 340 -9.55 2.97 25.14
CA ILE A 340 -8.69 2.54 26.24
C ILE A 340 -7.62 1.62 25.64
N GLY A 341 -6.46 2.19 25.30
CA GLY A 341 -5.26 1.40 25.06
C GLY A 341 -4.54 1.12 26.38
N ARG A 342 -4.01 -0.10 26.57
CA ARG A 342 -2.97 -0.33 27.58
C ARG A 342 -1.64 0.10 26.99
N SER A 343 -1.02 1.14 27.53
CA SER A 343 0.36 1.48 27.18
C SER A 343 1.33 0.52 27.86
N THR A 344 2.03 -0.27 27.04
CA THR A 344 3.37 -0.73 27.35
C THR A 344 4.30 -0.10 26.32
N ASP A 345 5.40 0.50 26.79
CA ASP A 345 6.48 0.90 25.90
C ASP A 345 7.01 -0.35 25.14
N ASP A 346 7.50 -0.11 23.93
CA ASP A 346 7.94 -1.08 22.91
C ASP A 346 6.83 -1.80 22.11
N ASP A 347 6.53 -1.23 20.94
CA ASP A 347 6.12 -1.86 19.67
C ASP A 347 4.99 -2.93 19.61
N LEU A 348 4.06 -2.98 20.57
CA LEU A 348 2.83 -3.78 20.47
C LEU A 348 1.55 -2.99 20.84
N ASP A 349 0.95 -2.31 19.84
CA ASP A 349 -0.42 -1.77 19.94
C ASP A 349 -1.47 -2.90 19.81
N GLU A 350 -1.70 -3.68 20.88
CA GLU A 350 -2.93 -4.47 21.00
C GLU A 350 -4.12 -3.51 21.16
N ILE A 351 -5.08 -3.59 20.23
CA ILE A 351 -6.38 -2.92 20.37
C ILE A 351 -7.29 -3.91 21.06
N ASP A 352 -7.38 -3.85 22.40
CA ASP A 352 -8.45 -4.56 23.12
C ASP A 352 -9.80 -4.01 22.64
N GLY A 353 -10.73 -4.91 22.31
CA GLY A 353 -11.87 -4.70 21.39
C GLY A 353 -13.01 -3.83 21.92
N GLY A 354 -12.71 -2.65 22.44
CA GLY A 354 -13.62 -1.78 23.22
C GLY A 354 -14.39 -0.72 22.43
N TRP A 355 -14.57 -0.84 21.11
CA TRP A 355 -15.45 0.08 20.36
C TRP A 355 -16.92 -0.33 20.54
N THR A 356 -17.59 0.25 21.54
CA THR A 356 -19.05 0.13 21.69
C THR A 356 -19.76 0.78 20.50
N ARG A 357 -20.34 -0.06 19.61
CA ARG A 357 -21.17 0.35 18.46
C ARG A 357 -22.32 1.29 18.89
N PRO A 358 -22.82 2.19 18.00
CA PRO A 358 -22.43 2.36 16.60
C PRO A 358 -21.26 3.34 16.40
N CYS A 359 -20.39 3.03 15.45
CA CYS A 359 -19.25 3.86 15.04
C CYS A 359 -19.67 4.84 13.94
N GLY A 360 -19.12 6.06 13.93
CA GLY A 360 -19.33 7.02 12.84
C GLY A 360 -18.50 6.67 11.59
N ILE A 361 -18.83 7.30 10.45
CA ILE A 361 -17.99 7.20 9.23
C ILE A 361 -16.58 7.77 9.46
N ASP A 362 -16.46 8.76 10.34
CA ASP A 362 -15.19 9.32 10.80
C ASP A 362 -14.39 8.34 11.67
N ASP A 363 -15.04 7.54 12.52
CA ASP A 363 -14.38 6.45 13.24
C ASP A 363 -13.87 5.37 12.27
N TYR A 364 -14.69 4.99 11.28
CA TYR A 364 -14.32 4.02 10.26
C TYR A 364 -13.15 4.49 9.39
N LEU A 365 -13.19 5.71 8.86
CA LEU A 365 -12.09 6.26 8.04
C LEU A 365 -10.80 6.41 8.87
N SER A 366 -10.91 6.83 10.13
CA SER A 366 -9.82 6.81 11.11
C SER A 366 -9.24 5.41 11.33
N TRP A 367 -10.06 4.37 11.20
CA TRP A 367 -9.62 2.99 11.33
C TRP A 367 -8.96 2.49 10.03
N TYR A 368 -9.50 2.81 8.86
CA TYR A 368 -8.91 2.50 7.55
C TYR A 368 -7.48 3.05 7.38
N VAL A 369 -7.24 4.31 7.72
CA VAL A 369 -5.89 4.91 7.64
C VAL A 369 -4.90 4.37 8.70
N SER A 370 -5.38 3.61 9.70
CA SER A 370 -4.51 2.96 10.69
C SER A 370 -3.64 1.84 10.10
N GLY A 371 -4.09 1.24 8.99
CA GLY A 371 -3.45 0.12 8.30
C GLY A 371 -3.85 -1.28 8.80
N LYS A 372 -4.54 -1.41 9.94
CA LYS A 372 -4.86 -2.69 10.60
C LYS A 372 -6.05 -3.47 9.98
N CYS A 373 -6.25 -3.48 8.66
CA CYS A 373 -7.48 -4.04 8.04
C CYS A 373 -7.85 -5.49 8.41
N ASN A 374 -6.95 -6.28 9.01
CA ASN A 374 -7.19 -7.67 9.40
C ASN A 374 -8.19 -7.84 10.56
N GLU A 375 -8.48 -6.82 11.38
CA GLU A 375 -9.51 -6.91 12.44
C GLU A 375 -10.92 -6.50 11.93
N ILE A 376 -11.08 -6.27 10.61
CA ILE A 376 -12.38 -6.00 9.96
C ILE A 376 -13.20 -7.30 9.77
N GLU A 377 -12.57 -8.48 9.85
CA GLU A 377 -13.23 -9.77 9.61
C GLU A 377 -14.21 -10.21 10.71
N GLU A 378 -14.35 -9.44 11.81
CA GLU A 378 -15.39 -9.59 12.84
C GLU A 378 -16.40 -8.40 12.90
N ILE A 379 -16.69 -7.73 11.77
CA ILE A 379 -17.67 -6.62 11.70
C ILE A 379 -19.11 -7.06 11.38
#